data_AF-A0A103YHA5-F1
#
_entry.id   AF-A0A103YHA5-F1
#
_cell.length_a   1.000
_cell.length_b   1.000
_cell.length_c   1.000
_cell.angle_alpha   90.00
_cell.angle_beta   90.00
_cell.angle_gamma   90.00
#
_symmetry.space_group_name_H-M   'P 1'
#
loop_
_entity.id
_entity.type
_entity.pdbx_description
1 polymer ?
#
loop_
_entity_poly.entity_id
_entity_poly.type
_entity_poly.pdbx_seq_one_letter_code
_entity_poly.pdbx_strand_id
1 'polypeptide(L)'
;PVVFYDHFYDFGIHDVITELIEARKRAGIHCRSPVKIYHANSDGYVSQIGDTLVMKLGQFDWNPSKEINLDGSWQKFVDKGSDYQLWLRM
;
A
#
# COMPACT_ATOMS: atom_id res chain seq x y z
N PRO A 1 2.27 11.28 -7.82
CA PRO A 1 0.82 11.09 -8.10
C PRO A 1 0.14 12.45 -8.07
N VAL A 2 -1.04 12.58 -8.68
CA VAL A 2 -1.88 13.79 -8.63
C VAL A 2 -3.14 13.44 -7.86
N VAL A 3 -3.55 14.32 -6.93
CA VAL A 3 -4.76 14.16 -6.11
C VAL A 3 -5.81 15.13 -6.64
N PHE A 4 -7.05 14.65 -6.80
CA PHE A 4 -8.17 15.48 -7.23
C PHE A 4 -8.69 16.35 -6.07
N TYR A 5 -9.06 17.59 -6.35
CA TYR A 5 -9.38 18.60 -5.34
C TYR A 5 -10.53 18.16 -4.42
N ASP A 6 -11.66 17.77 -5.01
CA ASP A 6 -12.86 17.40 -4.25
C ASP A 6 -12.63 16.15 -3.39
N HIS A 7 -11.83 15.19 -3.88
CA HIS A 7 -11.42 14.04 -3.08
C HIS A 7 -10.61 14.45 -1.85
N PHE A 8 -9.79 15.49 -1.97
CA PHE A 8 -8.94 15.94 -0.89
C PHE A 8 -9.68 16.83 0.13
N TYR A 9 -10.61 17.68 -0.33
CA TYR A 9 -11.25 18.69 0.54
C TYR A 9 -12.72 18.40 0.86
N ASP A 10 -13.49 17.86 -0.08
CA ASP A 10 -14.95 17.84 0.03
C ASP A 10 -15.51 16.46 0.43
N PHE A 11 -14.79 15.38 0.13
CA PHE A 11 -15.31 14.01 0.30
C PHE A 11 -15.02 13.40 1.68
N GLY A 12 -14.37 14.13 2.59
CA GLY A 12 -14.05 13.66 3.95
C GLY A 12 -12.98 12.57 4.03
N ILE A 13 -12.22 12.34 2.95
CA ILE A 13 -11.11 11.36 2.89
C ILE A 13 -9.72 12.02 2.94
N HIS A 14 -9.67 13.29 3.36
CA HIS A 14 -8.44 14.08 3.50
C HIS A 14 -7.34 13.34 4.27
N ASP A 15 -7.67 12.87 5.47
CA ASP A 15 -6.71 12.25 6.38
C ASP A 15 -6.19 10.93 5.82
N VAL A 16 -7.06 10.20 5.13
CA VAL A 16 -6.71 8.96 4.44
C VAL A 16 -5.73 9.23 3.31
N ILE A 17 -5.99 10.22 2.47
CA ILE A 17 -5.07 10.59 1.38
C ILE A 17 -3.74 11.08 1.95
N THR A 18 -3.78 11.86 3.02
CA THR A 18 -2.58 12.36 3.71
C THR A 18 -1.72 11.20 4.25
N GLU A 19 -2.34 10.22 4.91
CA GLU A 19 -1.70 9.01 5.40
C GLU A 19 -1.02 8.21 4.27
N LEU A 20 -1.68 8.07 3.12
CA LEU A 20 -1.11 7.41 1.93
C LEU A 20 0.09 8.20 1.33
N ILE A 21 0.01 9.53 1.32
CA ILE A 21 1.12 10.39 0.87
C ILE A 21 2.31 10.25 1.82
N GLU A 22 2.07 10.19 3.13
CA GLU A 22 3.12 9.93 4.12
C GLU A 22 3.76 8.56 3.94
N ALA A 23 2.97 7.50 3.74
CA ALA A 23 3.48 6.16 3.46
C ALA A 23 4.44 6.18 2.26
N ARG A 24 4.02 6.83 1.17
CA ARG A 24 4.83 6.99 -0.04
C ARG A 24 6.16 7.72 0.23
N LYS A 25 6.12 8.79 1.02
CA LYS A 25 7.30 9.59 1.37
C LYS A 25 8.26 8.82 2.26
N ARG A 26 7.76 8.17 3.33
CA ARG A 26 8.56 7.38 4.27
C ARG A 26 9.24 6.20 3.59
N ALA A 27 8.55 5.53 2.66
CA ALA A 27 9.12 4.45 1.86
C ALA A 27 10.09 4.92 0.76
N GLY A 28 10.25 6.23 0.54
CA GLY A 28 11.12 6.78 -0.50
C GLY A 28 10.64 6.48 -1.93
N ILE A 29 9.34 6.28 -2.14
CA ILE A 29 8.81 5.85 -3.44
C ILE A 29 8.79 7.00 -4.45
N HIS A 30 9.45 6.80 -5.59
CA HIS A 30 9.52 7.74 -6.70
C HIS A 30 8.87 7.16 -7.96
N CYS A 31 8.91 7.90 -9.08
CA CYS A 31 8.25 7.49 -10.33
C CYS A 31 8.93 6.32 -11.06
N ARG A 32 10.16 5.96 -10.65
CA ARG A 32 10.94 4.85 -11.23
C ARG A 32 11.09 3.66 -10.29
N SER A 33 10.42 3.69 -9.12
CA SER A 33 10.47 2.57 -8.19
C SER A 33 9.87 1.33 -8.87
N PRO A 34 10.54 0.16 -8.81
CA PRO A 34 10.03 -1.06 -9.43
C PRO A 34 8.75 -1.51 -8.71
N VAL A 35 7.88 -2.21 -9.44
CA VAL A 35 6.66 -2.81 -8.88
C VAL A 35 6.73 -4.30 -9.15
N LYS A 36 6.65 -5.11 -8.10
CA LYS A 36 6.57 -6.57 -8.17
C LYS A 36 5.19 -7.01 -7.71
N ILE A 37 4.48 -7.72 -8.59
CA ILE A 37 3.12 -8.18 -8.34
C ILE A 37 3.18 -9.60 -7.78
N TYR A 38 2.48 -9.83 -6.67
CA TYR A 38 2.35 -11.15 -6.04
C TYR A 38 0.98 -11.77 -6.32
N HIS A 39 -0.08 -10.95 -6.25
CA HIS A 39 -1.44 -11.38 -6.57
C HIS A 39 -2.12 -10.34 -7.44
N ALA A 40 -2.82 -10.80 -8.47
CA ALA A 40 -3.68 -9.99 -9.32
C ALA A 40 -4.82 -10.88 -9.85
N ASN A 41 -5.90 -11.00 -9.08
CA ASN A 41 -7.06 -11.83 -9.41
C ASN A 41 -8.36 -11.08 -9.08
N SER A 42 -9.49 -11.78 -9.16
CA SER A 42 -10.81 -11.25 -8.82
C SER A 42 -10.95 -10.80 -7.37
N ASP A 43 -10.19 -11.44 -6.47
CA ASP A 43 -10.32 -11.25 -5.03
C ASP A 43 -9.49 -10.05 -4.56
N GLY A 44 -8.44 -9.72 -5.31
CA GLY A 44 -7.81 -8.41 -5.28
C GLY A 44 -6.36 -8.41 -5.79
N TYR A 45 -5.57 -7.49 -5.24
CA TYR A 45 -4.26 -7.14 -5.76
C TYR A 45 -3.23 -6.95 -4.65
N VAL A 46 -2.08 -7.60 -4.77
CA VAL A 46 -0.94 -7.42 -3.87
C VAL A 46 0.30 -7.11 -4.68
N SER A 47 1.01 -6.06 -4.27
CA SER A 47 2.29 -5.70 -4.87
C SER A 47 3.27 -5.14 -3.85
N GLN A 48 4.55 -5.40 -4.10
CA GLN A 48 5.66 -4.70 -3.49
C GLN A 48 6.13 -3.58 -4.42
N ILE A 49 6.36 -2.39 -3.86
CA ILE A 49 6.88 -1.23 -4.57
C ILE A 49 8.26 -0.91 -3.99
N GLY A 50 9.27 -0.90 -4.86
CA GLY A 50 10.67 -0.87 -4.43
C GLY A 50 11.01 -2.05 -3.53
N ASP A 51 11.82 -1.79 -2.51
CA ASP A 51 12.18 -2.75 -1.48
C ASP A 51 11.65 -2.37 -0.10
N THR A 52 10.71 -1.41 -0.05
CA THR A 52 10.35 -0.67 1.17
C THR A 52 8.85 -0.60 1.45
N LEU A 53 7.98 -0.84 0.46
CA LEU A 53 6.52 -0.75 0.61
C LEU A 53 5.83 -1.97 0.02
N VAL A 54 4.85 -2.52 0.75
CA VAL A 54 3.92 -3.54 0.28
C VAL A 54 2.50 -3.02 0.40
N MET A 55 1.69 -3.26 -0.63
CA MET A 55 0.29 -2.86 -0.72
C MET A 55 -0.58 -4.07 -1.03
N LYS A 56 -1.70 -4.18 -0.30
CA LYS A 56 -2.77 -5.15 -0.55
C LYS A 56 -4.09 -4.40 -0.71
N LEU A 57 -4.83 -4.73 -1.76
CA LEU A 57 -6.16 -4.22 -2.09
C LEU A 57 -7.11 -5.41 -2.20
N GLY A 58 -8.31 -5.32 -1.62
CA GLY A 58 -9.35 -6.35 -1.72
C GLY A 58 -9.52 -7.19 -0.45
N GLN A 59 -10.62 -7.94 -0.41
CA GLN A 59 -11.16 -8.56 0.82
C GLN A 59 -10.68 -9.99 1.06
N PHE A 60 -9.40 -10.27 0.82
CA PHE A 60 -8.82 -11.61 1.07
C PHE A 60 -7.79 -11.59 2.20
N ASP A 61 -7.57 -12.75 2.81
CA ASP A 61 -6.63 -12.90 3.91
C ASP A 61 -5.20 -13.04 3.38
N TRP A 62 -4.48 -11.92 3.33
CA TRP A 62 -3.09 -11.85 2.91
C TRP A 62 -2.29 -10.91 3.81
N ASN A 63 -1.06 -11.30 4.12
CA ASN A 63 -0.09 -10.45 4.80
C ASN A 63 1.34 -10.82 4.38
N PRO A 64 2.31 -9.91 4.55
CA PRO A 64 3.70 -10.15 4.20
C PRO A 64 4.30 -11.44 4.78
N SER A 65 3.92 -11.82 6.00
CA SER A 65 4.45 -13.01 6.68
C SER A 65 3.98 -14.34 6.08
N LYS A 66 2.93 -14.33 5.24
CA LYS A 66 2.42 -15.51 4.53
C LYS A 66 3.08 -15.70 3.15
N GLU A 67 3.78 -14.70 2.64
CA GLU A 67 4.39 -14.74 1.31
C GLU A 67 5.82 -15.28 1.38
N ILE A 68 6.06 -16.43 0.74
CA ILE A 68 7.36 -17.12 0.75
C ILE A 68 8.42 -16.28 0.02
N ASN A 69 8.03 -15.54 -1.01
CA ASN A 69 8.93 -14.78 -1.86
C ASN A 69 9.08 -13.31 -1.44
N LEU A 70 8.78 -12.99 -0.19
CA LEU A 70 8.90 -11.65 0.39
C LEU A 70 9.84 -11.68 1.60
N ASP A 71 11.08 -11.26 1.36
CA ASP A 71 12.09 -11.07 2.40
C ASP A 71 11.73 -9.85 3.28
N GLY A 72 12.07 -9.95 4.56
CA GLY A 72 12.21 -8.80 5.44
C GLY A 72 11.19 -8.75 6.55
N SER A 73 11.40 -7.82 7.47
CA SER A 73 10.43 -7.52 8.52
C SER A 73 9.55 -6.37 8.07
N TRP A 74 8.24 -6.62 8.07
CA TRP A 74 7.25 -5.68 7.55
C TRP A 74 6.35 -5.20 8.67
N GLN A 75 6.32 -3.90 8.90
CA GLN A 75 5.44 -3.27 9.87
C GLN A 75 4.20 -2.74 9.15
N LYS A 76 3.02 -3.09 9.67
CA LYS A 76 1.76 -2.55 9.16
C LYS A 76 1.71 -1.04 9.44
N PHE A 77 1.57 -0.24 8.39
CA PHE A 77 1.53 1.22 8.47
C PHE A 77 0.11 1.76 8.33
N VAL A 78 -0.66 1.24 7.36
CA VAL A 78 -2.08 1.57 7.20
C VAL A 78 -2.91 0.31 7.26
N ASP A 79 -4.01 0.35 8.04
CA ASP A 79 -5.01 -0.70 8.12
C ASP A 79 -6.41 -0.12 7.94
N LYS A 80 -7.00 -0.29 6.75
CA LYS A 80 -8.42 -0.02 6.51
C LYS A 80 -9.22 -1.33 6.42
N GLY A 81 -8.81 -2.34 7.18
CA GLY A 81 -9.53 -3.60 7.29
C GLY A 81 -9.57 -4.37 5.97
N SER A 82 -10.78 -4.60 5.47
CA SER A 82 -11.02 -5.39 4.25
C SER A 82 -10.66 -4.67 2.96
N ASP A 83 -10.53 -3.35 2.98
CA ASP A 83 -10.42 -2.56 1.74
C ASP A 83 -8.99 -2.55 1.23
N TYR A 84 -8.08 -2.02 2.05
CA TYR A 84 -6.66 -2.03 1.74
C TYR A 84 -5.78 -1.93 2.99
N GLN A 85 -4.56 -2.42 2.82
CA GLN A 85 -3.54 -2.46 3.86
C GLN A 85 -2.18 -2.15 3.25
N LEU A 86 -1.34 -1.44 4.01
CA LEU A 86 0.02 -1.07 3.61
C LEU A 86 1.00 -1.48 4.70
N TRP A 87 2.15 -2.00 4.27
CA TRP A 87 3.27 -2.32 5.15
C TRP A 87 4.54 -1.64 4.68
N LEU A 88 5.29 -1.11 5.64
CA LEU A 88 6.63 -0.57 5.43
C LEU A 88 7.66 -1.58 5.91
N ARG A 89 8.78 -1.68 5.20
CA ARG A 89 9.91 -2.48 5.65
C ARG A 89 10.62 -1.77 6.81
N MET A 90 10.98 -2.53 7.84
CA MET A 90 11.79 -2.07 8.98
C MET A 90 13.28 -2.02 8.65
#